data_AF-A0A3C1YPV1-F1
#
_entry.id   AF-A0A3C1YPV1-F1
#
_cell.length_a   1.000
_cell.length_b   1.000
_cell.length_c   1.000
_cell.angle_alpha   90.00
_cell.angle_beta   90.00
_cell.angle_gamma   90.00
#
_symmetry.space_group_name_H-M   'P 1'
#
loop_
_entity.id
_entity.type
_entity.pdbx_description
1 polymer ?
#
loop_
_entity_poly.entity_id
_entity_poly.type
_entity_poly.pdbx_seq_one_letter_code
_entity_poly.pdbx_strand_id
1 'polypeptide(L)'
;MKFYLLFAWRNLWRNKRRTILATSSVFFAMLLALLFRSLQSGQHEYMIQMSVSMYTGYLQIQGIGYWEERSFDKSLEMTDSLLA
;
A
#
# COMPACT_ATOMS: atom_id res chain seq x y z
N MET A 1 -0.51 39.39 17.56
CA MET A 1 -0.12 38.22 16.73
C MET A 1 1.01 38.49 15.73
N LYS A 2 0.87 39.47 14.81
CA LYS A 2 1.89 39.75 13.77
C LYS A 2 3.31 39.97 14.32
N PHE A 3 3.44 40.66 15.47
CA PHE A 3 4.73 40.92 16.11
C PHE A 3 5.46 39.66 16.57
N TYR A 4 4.73 38.69 17.16
CA TYR A 4 5.30 37.42 17.61
C TYR A 4 5.82 36.58 16.43
N LEU A 5 5.10 36.56 15.30
CA LEU A 5 5.53 35.86 14.09
C LEU A 5 6.82 36.48 13.50
N LEU A 6 6.90 37.81 13.45
CA LEU A 6 8.10 38.54 13.02
C LEU A 6 9.31 38.25 13.91
N PHE A 7 9.11 38.22 15.23
CA PHE A 7 10.17 37.91 16.18
C PHE A 7 10.62 36.44 16.08
N ALA A 8 9.68 35.50 15.98
CA ALA A 8 9.97 34.09 15.82
C ALA A 8 10.76 33.83 14.53
N TRP A 9 10.36 34.44 13.40
CA TRP A 9 11.07 34.33 12.12
C TRP A 9 12.51 34.82 12.25
N ARG A 10 12.73 36.02 12.80
CA ARG A 10 14.09 36.57 13.02
C ARG A 10 14.92 35.68 13.95
N ASN A 11 14.29 35.05 14.95
CA ASN A 11 14.95 34.10 15.86
C ASN A 11 15.44 32.85 15.13
N LEU A 12 14.61 32.26 14.27
CA LEU A 12 14.94 31.09 13.46
C LEU A 12 16.14 31.34 12.52
N TRP A 13 16.19 32.52 11.89
CA TRP A 13 17.29 32.93 11.02
C TRP A 13 18.60 33.21 11.77
N ARG A 14 18.54 33.60 13.05
CA ARG A 14 19.73 33.85 13.87
C ARG A 14 20.39 32.54 14.32
N ASN A 15 19.61 31.51 14.61
CA ASN A 15 20.10 30.21 15.10
C ASN A 15 19.99 29.09 14.04
N LYS A 16 20.57 29.31 12.86
CA LYS A 16 20.41 28.44 11.69
C LYS A 16 20.73 26.96 11.95
N ARG A 17 21.79 26.66 12.71
CA ARG A 17 22.19 25.26 13.00
C ARG A 17 21.10 24.49 13.74
N ARG A 18 20.55 25.06 14.82
CA ARG A 18 19.49 24.42 15.63
C ARG A 18 18.19 24.29 14.82
N THR A 19 17.83 25.34 14.08
CA THR A 19 16.62 25.34 13.26
C THR A 19 16.68 24.28 12.15
N ILE A 20 17.81 24.16 11.45
CA ILE A 20 17.97 23.17 10.37
C ILE A 20 17.84 21.75 10.94
N LEU A 21 18.48 21.44 12.06
CA LEU A 21 18.37 20.10 12.67
C LEU A 21 16.92 19.73 12.99
N ALA A 22 16.17 20.64 13.62
CA ALA A 22 14.77 20.41 13.98
C ALA A 22 13.85 20.32 12.75
N THR A 23 13.94 21.29 11.83
CA THR A 23 13.08 21.32 10.65
C THR A 23 13.37 20.16 9.69
N SER A 24 14.64 19.80 9.51
CA SER A 24 15.01 18.65 8.68
C SER A 24 14.45 17.35 9.24
N SER A 25 14.46 17.15 10.56
CA SER A 25 13.87 15.95 11.18
C SER A 25 12.38 15.81 10.84
N VAL A 26 11.60 16.88 11.01
CA VAL A 26 10.17 16.88 10.67
C VAL A 26 9.95 16.71 9.18
N PHE A 27 10.76 17.38 8.35
CA PHE A 27 10.71 17.26 6.90
C PHE A 27 10.94 15.83 6.44
N PHE A 28 12.00 15.16 6.93
CA PHE A 28 12.29 13.78 6.56
C PHE A 28 11.21 12.81 7.06
N ALA A 29 10.67 13.01 8.27
CA ALA A 29 9.58 12.21 8.78
C ALA A 29 8.34 12.30 7.87
N MET A 30 7.94 13.51 7.48
CA MET A 30 6.82 13.71 6.55
C MET A 30 7.10 13.16 5.16
N LEU A 31 8.30 13.41 4.62
CA LEU A 31 8.71 12.92 3.32
C LEU A 31 8.59 11.39 3.25
N LEU A 32 9.18 10.70 4.21
CA LEU A 32 9.11 9.24 4.30
C LEU A 32 7.67 8.76 4.49
N ALA A 33 6.89 9.41 5.36
CA ALA A 33 5.49 9.03 5.57
C ALA A 33 4.66 9.13 4.28
N LEU A 34 4.86 10.17 3.48
CA LEU A 34 4.18 10.34 2.19
C LEU A 34 4.64 9.31 1.16
N LEU A 35 5.96 9.05 1.07
CA LEU A 35 6.50 8.04 0.17
C LEU A 35 5.93 6.65 0.49
N PHE A 36 5.97 6.25 1.76
CA PHE A 36 5.43 4.96 2.18
C PHE A 36 3.91 4.86 1.98
N ARG A 37 3.17 5.96 2.15
CA ARG A 37 1.73 5.98 1.88
C ARG A 37 1.43 5.69 0.41
N SER A 38 2.16 6.29 -0.53
CA SER A 38 1.98 6.03 -1.95
C SER A 38 2.37 4.59 -2.32
N LEU A 39 3.48 4.09 -1.76
CA LEU A 39 3.89 2.70 -1.96
C LEU A 39 2.84 1.71 -1.44
N GLN A 40 2.28 1.95 -0.25
CA GLN A 40 1.24 1.10 0.33
C GLN A 40 0.02 0.99 -0.59
N SER A 41 -0.44 2.11 -1.15
CA SER A 41 -1.58 2.11 -2.08
C SER A 41 -1.29 1.29 -3.33
N GLY A 42 -0.14 1.51 -3.98
CA GLY A 42 0.24 0.78 -5.19
C GLY A 42 0.46 -0.72 -4.94
N GLN A 43 1.07 -1.07 -3.81
CA GLN A 43 1.23 -2.48 -3.41
C GLN A 43 -0.12 -3.16 -3.15
N HIS A 44 -1.11 -2.43 -2.63
CA HIS A 44 -2.43 -2.99 -2.37
C HIS A 44 -3.15 -3.36 -3.67
N GLU A 45 -3.17 -2.45 -4.65
CA GLU A 45 -3.73 -2.75 -5.99
C GLU A 45 -2.98 -3.88 -6.67
N TYR A 46 -1.65 -3.86 -6.62
CA TYR A 46 -0.82 -4.91 -7.21
C TYR A 46 -1.05 -6.27 -6.56
N MET A 47 -1.18 -6.32 -5.23
CA MET A 47 -1.47 -7.54 -4.50
C MET A 47 -2.82 -8.13 -4.92
N ILE A 48 -3.87 -7.31 -5.03
CA ILE A 48 -5.19 -7.78 -5.50
C ILE A 48 -5.06 -8.38 -6.89
N GLN A 49 -4.41 -7.66 -7.82
CA GLN A 49 -4.22 -8.15 -9.18
C GLN A 49 -3.43 -9.46 -9.20
N MET A 50 -2.33 -9.55 -8.45
CA MET A 50 -1.50 -10.75 -8.40
C MET A 50 -2.25 -11.92 -7.77
N SER A 51 -2.99 -11.70 -6.69
CA SER A 51 -3.80 -12.75 -6.05
C SER A 51 -4.85 -13.30 -7.00
N VAL A 52 -5.55 -12.45 -7.75
CA VAL A 52 -6.58 -12.91 -8.71
C VAL A 52 -5.97 -13.54 -9.96
N SER A 53 -4.83 -13.03 -10.43
CA SER A 53 -4.12 -13.59 -11.60
C SER A 53 -3.44 -14.91 -11.30
N MET A 54 -2.94 -15.13 -10.08
CA MET A 54 -2.28 -16.39 -9.68
C MET A 54 -3.26 -17.44 -9.14
N TYR A 55 -4.36 -17.04 -8.49
CA TYR A 55 -5.36 -17.97 -7.97
C TYR A 55 -6.66 -17.88 -8.78
N THR A 56 -7.01 -18.96 -9.47
CA THR A 56 -8.33 -19.32 -10.02
C THR A 56 -9.20 -18.24 -10.70
N GLY A 57 -8.63 -17.09 -11.07
CA GLY A 57 -9.40 -15.96 -11.57
C GLY A 57 -10.35 -15.38 -10.52
N TYR A 58 -11.24 -14.48 -10.95
CA TYR A 58 -12.18 -13.78 -10.06
C TYR A 58 -13.24 -14.70 -9.42
N LEU A 59 -13.43 -15.91 -9.95
CA LEU A 59 -14.43 -16.85 -9.49
C LEU A 59 -13.87 -18.28 -9.53
N GLN A 60 -13.82 -18.94 -8.37
CA GLN A 60 -13.39 -20.33 -8.27
C GLN A 60 -14.59 -21.24 -8.01
N ILE A 61 -14.84 -22.20 -8.89
CA ILE A 61 -15.81 -23.27 -8.68
C ILE A 61 -15.04 -24.47 -8.12
N GLN A 62 -15.39 -24.89 -6.89
CA GLN A 62 -14.78 -26.02 -6.21
C GLN A 62 -15.79 -27.15 -6.06
N GLY A 63 -15.39 -28.38 -6.41
CA GLY A 63 -16.20 -29.57 -6.19
C GLY A 63 -16.33 -29.92 -4.71
N ILE A 64 -17.37 -30.69 -4.37
CA ILE A 64 -17.59 -31.21 -3.02
C ILE A 64 -16.41 -32.14 -2.65
N GLY A 65 -15.73 -31.88 -1.53
CA GLY A 65 -14.54 -32.63 -1.09
C GLY A 65 -13.20 -32.03 -1.49
N TYR A 66 -13.17 -30.83 -2.11
CA TYR A 66 -11.93 -30.15 -2.50
C TYR A 66 -11.00 -29.82 -1.33
N TRP A 67 -11.55 -29.54 -0.15
CA TRP A 67 -10.75 -29.18 1.02
C TRP A 67 -10.05 -30.39 1.65
N GLU A 68 -10.66 -31.58 1.58
CA GLU A 68 -10.05 -32.83 2.05
C GLU A 68 -9.03 -33.40 1.05
N GLU A 69 -9.27 -33.28 -0.26
CA GLU A 69 -8.42 -33.92 -1.27
C GLU A 69 -8.17 -33.00 -2.48
N ARG A 70 -7.09 -32.23 -2.40
CA ARG A 70 -6.61 -31.35 -3.48
C ARG A 70 -5.75 -32.13 -4.49
N SER A 71 -6.37 -33.02 -5.27
CA SER A 71 -5.70 -33.71 -6.39
C SER A 71 -6.02 -33.05 -7.73
N PHE A 72 -5.02 -32.94 -8.60
CA PHE A 72 -5.19 -32.51 -10.00
C PHE A 72 -6.10 -33.46 -10.80
N ASP A 73 -6.20 -34.72 -10.39
CA ASP A 73 -7.06 -35.74 -11.00
C ASP A 73 -8.56 -35.45 -10.80
N LYS A 74 -8.92 -34.58 -9.85
CA LYS A 74 -10.30 -34.11 -9.60
C LYS A 74 -10.57 -32.72 -10.18
N SER A 75 -9.77 -32.30 -11.16
CA SER A 75 -10.03 -31.06 -11.88
C SER A 75 -11.35 -31.15 -12.65
N LEU A 76 -12.12 -30.04 -12.65
CA LEU A 76 -13.34 -29.95 -13.44
C LEU A 76 -12.94 -29.65 -14.89
N GLU A 77 -13.33 -30.52 -15.82
CA GLU A 77 -13.16 -30.24 -17.25
C GLU A 77 -14.10 -29.12 -17.67
N MET A 78 -13.52 -28.09 -18.30
CA MET A 78 -14.25 -26.90 -18.71
C MET A 78 -15.11 -27.23 -19.94
N THR A 79 -16.36 -27.64 -19.69
CA THR A 79 -17.36 -27.98 -20.72
C THR A 79 -18.22 -26.74 -21.02
N ASP A 80 -18.73 -26.61 -22.25
CA ASP A 80 -19.57 -25.48 -22.69
C ASP A 80 -20.81 -25.21 -21.80
N SER A 81 -21.27 -26.21 -21.02
CA SER A 81 -22.36 -26.05 -20.04
C SER A 81 -21.98 -25.23 -18.80
N LEU A 82 -20.68 -25.01 -18.55
CA LEU A 82 -20.16 -24.22 -17.43
C LEU A 82 -19.87 -22.77 -17.81
N LEU A 83 -19.92 -22.42 -19.10
CA LEU A 83 -19.68 -21.07 -19.64
C LEU A 83 -20.99 -20.29 -19.89
N ALA A 84 -21.91 -20.31 -18.92
CA ALA A 84 -23.16 -19.54 -18.98
C ALA A 84 -22.97 -18.08 -18.53
#